data_AF-A0A821JWQ9-F1
#
_entry.id   AF-A0A821JWQ9-F1
#
_cell.length_a   1.000
_cell.length_b   1.000
_cell.length_c   1.000
_cell.angle_alpha   90.00
_cell.angle_beta   90.00
_cell.angle_gamma   90.00
#
_symmetry.space_group_name_H-M   'P 1'
#
loop_
_entity.id
_entity.type
_entity.pdbx_description
1 polymer ?
#
loop_
_entity_poly.entity_id
_entity_poly.type
_entity_poly.pdbx_seq_one_letter_code
_entity_poly.pdbx_strand_id
1 'polypeptide(L)'
;MSQSPDEIYQELFEHVQSSRIFPDSKTFCDIIPRTLQPHEILENYRKEKTKTTFNLSSFISDHFIVPNTTTVINDNRIIEEHCHHLWSLLTRVSTKEKFSSFIEVPYPFIVPGGRFREFYYWDTYFTMLGLIRSNETKLLNNMLDNFAYLIRTIGHIPNGNRYYYVGRSQQPYFSLMTELLGQTEKYRNELEIEYQFWMKKRSITLDDGTILNRYYDDLSSKPRPEAFLEDTEIAHKTNNPNIYVHLRAAAESGWDFSSRWMEDESEL
;
A
#
# COMPACT_ATOMS: atom_id res chain seq x y z
N MET A 1 3.54 6.06 17.92
CA MET A 1 3.95 4.97 17.01
C MET A 1 3.07 5.08 15.79
N SER A 2 3.64 5.03 14.59
CA SER A 2 2.81 5.01 13.38
C SER A 2 2.27 3.59 13.19
N GLN A 3 0.96 3.48 13.05
CA GLN A 3 0.17 2.26 13.04
C GLN A 3 -0.86 2.35 11.91
N SER A 4 -1.55 1.25 11.61
CA SER A 4 -2.57 1.25 10.57
C SER A 4 -3.79 2.11 11.00
N PRO A 5 -4.44 2.87 10.09
CA PRO A 5 -5.56 3.75 10.42
C PRO A 5 -6.74 3.08 11.12
N ASP A 6 -7.04 1.82 10.80
CA ASP A 6 -8.08 1.03 11.45
C ASP A 6 -7.76 0.76 12.93
N GLU A 7 -6.49 0.57 13.28
CA GLU A 7 -6.06 0.38 14.66
C GLU A 7 -6.08 1.68 15.45
N ILE A 8 -5.68 2.77 14.80
CA ILE A 8 -5.57 4.09 15.42
C ILE A 8 -6.95 4.71 15.66
N TYR A 9 -7.84 4.66 14.67
CA TYR A 9 -9.14 5.34 14.72
C TYR A 9 -10.30 4.40 15.08
N GLN A 10 -10.10 3.07 15.12
CA GLN A 10 -11.06 2.11 15.69
C GLN A 10 -12.49 2.31 15.16
N GLU A 11 -13.47 2.51 16.04
CA GLU A 11 -14.87 2.66 15.62
C GLU A 11 -15.13 3.92 14.76
N LEU A 12 -14.24 4.91 14.78
CA LEU A 12 -14.32 6.06 13.86
C LEU A 12 -13.98 5.60 12.45
N PHE A 13 -12.96 4.74 12.30
CA PHE A 13 -12.60 4.16 11.01
C PHE A 13 -13.76 3.36 10.42
N GLU A 14 -14.34 2.45 11.20
CA GLU A 14 -15.47 1.63 10.75
C GLU A 14 -16.69 2.49 10.38
N HIS A 15 -17.01 3.52 11.18
CA HIS A 15 -18.12 4.42 10.87
C HIS A 15 -17.88 5.23 9.60
N VAL A 16 -16.65 5.71 9.36
CA VAL A 16 -16.30 6.41 8.12
C VAL A 16 -16.44 5.50 6.91
N GLN A 17 -15.88 4.29 6.96
CA GLN A 17 -15.93 3.35 5.84
C GLN A 17 -17.37 2.90 5.53
N SER A 18 -18.14 2.55 6.55
CA SER A 18 -19.55 2.12 6.38
C SER A 18 -20.49 3.25 5.94
N SER A 19 -20.19 4.50 6.30
CA SER A 19 -21.01 5.66 5.91
C SER A 19 -20.79 6.12 4.46
N ARG A 20 -19.77 5.59 3.77
CA ARG A 20 -19.44 5.95 2.38
C ARG A 20 -19.33 7.46 2.13
N ILE A 21 -18.81 8.20 3.12
CA ILE A 21 -18.63 9.67 2.98
C ILE A 21 -17.56 10.01 1.93
N PHE A 22 -16.68 9.06 1.62
CA PHE A 22 -15.73 9.13 0.52
C PHE A 22 -16.09 8.08 -0.53
N PRO A 23 -15.90 8.38 -1.84
CA PRO A 23 -16.18 7.43 -2.91
C PRO A 23 -15.13 6.29 -3.02
N ASP A 24 -13.95 6.46 -2.42
CA ASP A 24 -12.87 5.46 -2.41
C ASP A 24 -12.46 5.19 -0.96
N SER A 25 -12.55 3.94 -0.52
CA SER A 25 -12.20 3.50 0.85
C SER A 25 -10.75 3.78 1.24
N LYS A 26 -9.83 3.94 0.28
CA LYS A 26 -8.44 4.32 0.55
C LYS A 26 -8.30 5.78 1.00
N THR A 27 -9.30 6.63 0.73
CA THR A 27 -9.24 8.07 1.05
C THR A 27 -8.99 8.31 2.54
N PHE A 28 -9.74 7.60 3.39
CA PHE A 28 -9.60 7.77 4.84
C PHE A 28 -8.32 7.11 5.39
N CYS A 29 -7.82 6.06 4.73
CA CYS A 29 -6.56 5.43 5.09
C CYS A 29 -5.34 6.34 4.90
N ASP A 30 -5.45 7.31 3.99
CA ASP A 30 -4.37 8.24 3.64
C ASP A 30 -4.55 9.62 4.26
N ILE A 31 -5.53 9.78 5.14
CA ILE A 31 -5.86 11.05 5.75
C ILE A 31 -4.84 11.43 6.84
N ILE A 32 -4.62 12.73 7.01
CA ILE A 32 -3.65 13.25 7.99
C ILE A 32 -4.40 14.07 9.05
N PRO A 33 -4.21 13.83 10.35
CA PRO A 33 -4.72 14.71 11.39
C PRO A 33 -4.22 16.15 11.24
N ARG A 34 -5.11 17.13 11.40
CA ARG A 34 -4.73 18.55 11.31
C ARG A 34 -3.81 18.97 12.46
N THR A 35 -4.27 18.78 13.69
CA THR A 35 -3.62 19.33 14.90
C THR A 35 -3.62 18.35 16.05
N LEU A 36 -4.76 17.70 16.30
CA LEU A 36 -4.94 16.78 17.42
C LEU A 36 -4.24 15.44 17.20
N GLN A 37 -3.86 14.81 18.31
CA GLN A 37 -3.40 13.43 18.32
C GLN A 37 -4.58 12.50 17.97
N PRO A 38 -4.31 11.33 17.36
CA PRO A 38 -5.39 10.43 16.98
C PRO A 38 -6.30 9.98 18.13
N HIS A 39 -5.74 9.76 19.33
CA HIS A 39 -6.54 9.38 20.50
C HIS A 39 -7.48 10.51 20.96
N GLU A 40 -7.05 11.78 20.87
CA GLU A 40 -7.88 12.94 21.20
C GLU A 40 -9.03 13.08 20.20
N ILE A 41 -8.77 12.85 18.91
CA ILE A 41 -9.82 12.84 17.87
C ILE A 41 -10.82 11.72 18.15
N LEU A 42 -10.35 10.52 18.47
CA LEU A 42 -11.22 9.38 18.78
C LEU A 42 -12.08 9.63 20.03
N GLU A 43 -11.51 10.26 21.07
CA GLU A 43 -12.27 10.67 22.26
C GLU A 43 -13.33 11.72 21.95
N ASN A 44 -13.01 12.73 21.12
CA ASN A 44 -13.98 13.74 20.69
C ASN A 44 -15.11 13.09 19.89
N TYR A 45 -14.76 12.21 18.96
CA TYR A 45 -15.75 11.42 18.22
C TYR A 45 -16.68 10.65 19.16
N ARG A 46 -16.14 9.95 20.16
CA ARG A 46 -16.93 9.20 21.15
C ARG A 46 -17.90 10.08 21.93
N LYS A 47 -17.50 11.32 22.27
CA LYS A 47 -18.33 12.31 22.98
C LYS A 47 -19.42 12.92 22.08
N GLU A 48 -19.16 13.03 20.78
CA GLU A 48 -20.02 13.75 19.86
C GLU A 48 -20.98 12.84 19.10
N LYS A 49 -20.60 11.60 18.79
CA LYS A 49 -21.36 10.68 17.91
C LYS A 49 -22.79 10.37 18.36
N THR A 50 -23.10 10.55 19.64
CA THR A 50 -24.45 10.30 20.21
C THR A 50 -25.34 11.53 20.19
N LYS A 51 -24.81 12.70 19.83
CA LYS A 51 -25.59 13.94 19.74
C LYS A 51 -26.43 13.93 18.47
N THR A 52 -27.69 14.37 18.56
CA THR A 52 -28.60 14.48 17.40
C THR A 52 -28.11 15.45 16.32
N THR A 53 -27.21 16.36 16.67
CA THR A 53 -26.59 17.33 15.77
C THR A 53 -25.30 16.83 15.12
N PHE A 54 -24.84 15.63 15.45
CA PHE A 54 -23.57 15.11 14.94
C PHE A 54 -23.64 14.88 13.43
N ASN A 55 -22.64 15.40 12.71
CA ASN A 55 -22.45 15.14 11.29
C ASN A 55 -21.03 14.62 11.07
N LEU A 56 -20.92 13.38 10.57
CA LEU A 56 -19.63 12.72 10.38
C LEU A 56 -18.76 13.47 9.36
N SER A 57 -19.32 13.93 8.24
CA SER A 57 -18.56 14.65 7.21
C SER A 57 -17.97 15.96 7.73
N SER A 58 -18.74 16.73 8.52
CA SER A 58 -18.24 17.92 9.22
C SER A 58 -17.13 17.57 10.20
N PHE A 59 -17.34 16.55 11.04
CA PHE A 59 -16.33 16.08 11.99
C PHE A 59 -15.02 15.70 11.29
N ILE A 60 -15.09 14.99 10.16
CA ILE A 60 -13.90 14.61 9.40
C ILE A 60 -13.20 15.85 8.80
N SER A 61 -13.95 16.80 8.23
CA SER A 61 -13.39 18.04 7.68
C SER A 61 -12.67 18.88 8.75
N ASP A 62 -13.22 18.93 9.95
CA ASP A 62 -12.71 19.72 11.07
C ASP A 62 -11.43 19.12 11.68
N HIS A 63 -11.28 17.80 11.66
CA HIS A 63 -10.16 17.12 12.30
C HIS A 63 -9.04 16.68 11.35
N PHE A 64 -9.33 16.54 10.06
CA PHE A 64 -8.42 15.90 9.12
C PHE A 64 -8.19 16.68 7.83
N ILE A 65 -7.02 16.45 7.22
CA ILE A 65 -6.65 16.90 5.89
C ILE A 65 -6.91 15.74 4.93
N VAL A 66 -7.94 15.90 4.10
CA VAL A 66 -8.25 14.95 3.03
C VAL A 66 -7.19 15.08 1.94
N PRO A 67 -6.57 13.98 1.52
CA PRO A 67 -5.48 14.05 0.55
C PRO A 67 -6.05 14.34 -0.85
N ASN A 68 -5.48 15.34 -1.52
CA ASN A 68 -5.97 15.79 -2.83
C ASN A 68 -5.94 14.68 -3.88
N THR A 69 -6.94 14.69 -4.76
CA THR A 69 -7.00 13.85 -5.95
C THR A 69 -6.11 14.40 -7.07
N THR A 70 -5.78 13.51 -7.98
CA THR A 70 -4.80 13.65 -9.06
C THR A 70 -5.12 14.80 -10.02
N THR A 71 -4.07 15.46 -10.51
CA THR A 71 -4.16 16.45 -11.59
C THR A 71 -4.28 15.73 -12.93
N VAL A 72 -5.34 16.00 -13.68
CA VAL A 72 -5.41 15.59 -15.10
C VAL A 72 -4.48 16.50 -15.90
N ILE A 73 -3.53 15.90 -16.60
CA ILE A 73 -2.60 16.62 -17.48
C ILE A 73 -3.20 16.58 -18.87
N ASN A 74 -3.62 17.75 -19.36
CA ASN A 74 -4.04 17.91 -20.74
C ASN A 74 -2.92 18.63 -21.49
N ASP A 75 -2.20 17.91 -22.34
CA ASP A 75 -1.15 18.45 -23.19
C ASP A 75 -1.21 17.86 -24.60
N ASN A 76 -0.47 18.48 -25.52
CA ASN A 76 -0.34 18.05 -26.92
C ASN A 76 1.05 17.47 -27.20
N ARG A 77 1.75 16.95 -26.16
CA ARG A 77 3.09 16.37 -26.32
C ARG A 77 2.99 15.07 -27.08
N ILE A 78 4.06 14.71 -27.79
CA ILE A 78 4.18 13.33 -28.30
C ILE A 78 4.38 12.38 -27.12
N ILE A 79 4.09 11.09 -27.33
CA ILE A 79 4.08 10.10 -26.23
C ILE A 79 5.40 10.06 -25.44
N GLU A 80 6.54 10.17 -26.10
CA GLU A 80 7.86 10.16 -25.46
C GLU A 80 8.07 11.37 -24.54
N GLU A 81 7.78 12.57 -25.05
CA GLU A 81 7.86 13.82 -24.28
C GLU A 81 6.86 13.84 -23.12
N HIS A 82 5.66 13.29 -23.34
CA HIS A 82 4.65 13.15 -22.30
C HIS A 82 5.15 12.23 -21.18
N CYS A 83 5.66 11.03 -21.51
CA CYS A 83 6.23 10.11 -20.51
C CYS A 83 7.40 10.72 -19.75
N HIS A 84 8.33 11.41 -20.42
CA HIS A 84 9.42 12.12 -19.75
C HIS A 84 8.93 13.22 -18.81
N HIS A 85 7.91 13.98 -19.21
CA HIS A 85 7.31 15.01 -18.36
C HIS A 85 6.68 14.41 -17.08
N LEU A 86 6.03 13.25 -17.21
CA LEU A 86 5.36 12.57 -16.10
C LEU A 86 6.31 12.16 -14.98
N TRP A 87 7.60 11.86 -15.23
CA TRP A 87 8.53 11.47 -14.17
C TRP A 87 8.61 12.51 -13.04
N SER A 88 8.69 13.79 -13.40
CA SER A 88 8.70 14.87 -12.42
C SER A 88 7.40 14.95 -11.60
N LEU A 89 6.26 14.67 -12.23
CA LEU A 89 4.92 14.75 -11.63
C LEU A 89 4.57 13.51 -10.80
N LEU A 90 5.18 12.37 -11.11
CA LEU A 90 5.04 11.11 -10.38
C LEU A 90 6.12 10.95 -9.30
N THR A 91 7.16 11.79 -9.30
CA THR A 91 8.16 11.78 -8.23
C THR A 91 7.55 12.32 -6.94
N ARG A 92 7.78 11.61 -5.84
CA ARG A 92 7.44 12.03 -4.48
C ARG A 92 8.71 12.08 -3.64
N VAL A 93 8.68 12.96 -2.65
CA VAL A 93 9.68 13.03 -1.59
C VAL A 93 8.97 12.70 -0.29
N SER A 94 9.56 11.81 0.49
CA SER A 94 9.02 11.48 1.81
C SER A 94 9.02 12.73 2.69
N THR A 95 7.83 13.17 3.11
CA THR A 95 7.65 14.25 4.09
C THR A 95 7.24 13.66 5.43
N LYS A 96 7.85 14.17 6.51
CA LYS A 96 7.53 13.76 7.87
C LYS A 96 6.17 14.32 8.29
N GLU A 97 5.11 13.57 7.99
CA GLU A 97 3.75 13.87 8.41
C GLU A 97 3.40 13.05 9.65
N LYS A 98 3.10 13.75 10.75
CA LYS A 98 2.75 13.08 12.01
C LYS A 98 1.46 12.29 11.84
N PHE A 99 1.46 11.05 12.33
CA PHE A 99 0.30 10.15 12.30
C PHE A 99 -0.23 9.81 10.91
N SER A 100 0.56 10.08 9.87
CA SER A 100 0.29 9.57 8.54
C SER A 100 0.45 8.05 8.52
N SER A 101 -0.37 7.38 7.73
CA SER A 101 -0.18 5.96 7.41
C SER A 101 1.05 5.73 6.53
N PHE A 102 1.67 6.79 5.99
CA PHE A 102 2.85 6.72 5.16
C PHE A 102 4.09 6.28 5.95
N ILE A 103 4.85 5.34 5.41
CA ILE A 103 6.15 4.92 5.95
C ILE A 103 7.24 5.73 5.28
N GLU A 104 7.99 6.48 6.08
CA GLU A 104 9.06 7.35 5.60
C GLU A 104 10.17 6.54 4.93
N VAL A 105 10.72 7.08 3.84
CA VAL A 105 11.89 6.54 3.14
C VAL A 105 12.92 7.65 2.87
N PRO A 106 14.23 7.34 2.81
CA PRO A 106 15.28 8.36 2.80
C PRO A 106 15.40 9.17 1.51
N TYR A 107 14.94 8.66 0.36
CA TYR A 107 15.17 9.27 -0.95
C TYR A 107 13.88 9.47 -1.76
N PRO A 108 13.89 10.34 -2.79
CA PRO A 108 12.78 10.46 -3.73
C PRO A 108 12.49 9.15 -4.48
N PHE A 109 11.22 8.94 -4.85
CA PHE A 109 10.74 7.74 -5.54
C PHE A 109 9.58 8.06 -6.50
N ILE A 110 9.28 7.17 -7.44
CA ILE A 110 8.13 7.28 -8.36
C ILE A 110 6.92 6.57 -7.77
N VAL A 111 5.73 7.15 -7.95
CA VAL A 111 4.44 6.49 -7.72
C VAL A 111 3.74 6.14 -9.03
N PRO A 112 2.83 5.14 -9.07
CA PRO A 112 2.07 4.83 -10.28
C PRO A 112 1.18 5.99 -10.76
N GLY A 113 0.68 6.81 -9.82
CA GLY A 113 -0.21 7.95 -10.10
C GLY A 113 -1.67 7.65 -9.76
N GLY A 114 -2.53 8.65 -9.92
CA GLY A 114 -3.94 8.49 -9.55
C GLY A 114 -4.15 8.49 -8.02
N ARG A 115 -4.86 7.46 -7.55
CA ARG A 115 -5.06 7.15 -6.12
C ARG A 115 -3.82 6.52 -5.45
N PHE A 116 -2.89 6.02 -6.26
CA PHE A 116 -1.65 5.38 -5.82
C PHE A 116 -0.60 6.46 -5.55
N ARG A 117 -0.40 6.77 -4.27
CA ARG A 117 0.39 7.92 -3.77
C ARG A 117 1.61 7.51 -2.96
N GLU A 118 1.86 6.21 -2.95
CA GLU A 118 2.99 5.49 -2.38
C GLU A 118 3.69 4.75 -3.52
N PHE A 119 4.94 4.33 -3.34
CA PHE A 119 5.48 3.39 -4.33
C PHE A 119 4.71 2.07 -4.19
N TYR A 120 4.67 1.32 -5.29
CA TYR A 120 4.25 -0.08 -5.30
C TYR A 120 5.45 -0.92 -5.72
N TYR A 121 5.65 -2.04 -5.02
CA TYR A 121 6.90 -2.79 -5.11
C TYR A 121 7.18 -3.28 -6.54
N TRP A 122 6.34 -4.13 -7.11
CA TRP A 122 6.62 -4.72 -8.43
C TRP A 122 6.47 -3.71 -9.59
N ASP A 123 5.54 -2.74 -9.50
CA ASP A 123 5.37 -1.64 -10.45
C ASP A 123 6.67 -0.86 -10.65
N THR A 124 7.46 -0.74 -9.57
CA THR A 124 8.72 0.00 -9.60
C THR A 124 9.72 -0.65 -10.57
N TYR A 125 9.72 -1.97 -10.75
CA TYR A 125 10.64 -2.63 -11.68
C TYR A 125 10.35 -2.20 -13.13
N PHE A 126 9.08 -2.22 -13.53
CA PHE A 126 8.67 -1.80 -14.86
C PHE A 126 8.88 -0.30 -15.07
N THR A 127 8.66 0.50 -14.03
CA THR A 127 8.99 1.94 -14.03
C THR A 127 10.49 2.17 -14.23
N MET A 128 11.36 1.39 -13.57
CA MET A 128 12.81 1.47 -13.71
C MET A 128 13.26 1.22 -15.15
N LEU A 129 12.62 0.30 -15.88
CA LEU A 129 12.91 0.08 -17.31
C LEU A 129 12.71 1.36 -18.14
N GLY A 130 11.65 2.12 -17.86
CA GLY A 130 11.39 3.42 -18.47
C GLY A 130 12.41 4.48 -18.06
N LEU A 131 12.70 4.60 -16.77
CA LEU A 131 13.68 5.56 -16.23
C LEU A 131 15.10 5.35 -16.79
N ILE A 132 15.49 4.11 -17.09
CA ILE A 132 16.76 3.82 -17.78
C ILE A 132 16.78 4.48 -19.16
N ARG A 133 15.68 4.40 -19.93
CA ARG A 133 15.57 5.05 -21.24
C ARG A 133 15.63 6.57 -21.13
N SER A 134 15.12 7.11 -20.03
CA SER A 134 15.16 8.55 -19.73
C SER A 134 16.46 9.03 -19.06
N ASN A 135 17.45 8.14 -18.86
CA ASN A 135 18.71 8.44 -18.17
C ASN A 135 18.56 8.99 -16.74
N GLU A 136 17.51 8.57 -16.02
CA GLU A 136 17.19 9.00 -14.66
C GLU A 136 18.01 8.22 -13.59
N THR A 137 19.32 8.12 -13.79
CA THR A 137 20.24 7.27 -13.01
C THR A 137 20.20 7.56 -11.51
N LYS A 138 20.10 8.83 -11.12
CA LYS A 138 20.02 9.20 -9.69
C LYS A 138 18.74 8.66 -9.05
N LEU A 139 17.60 8.79 -9.75
CA LEU A 139 16.32 8.31 -9.25
C LEU A 139 16.27 6.78 -9.17
N LEU A 140 16.86 6.09 -10.14
CA LEU A 140 17.03 4.63 -10.12
C LEU A 140 17.77 4.17 -8.84
N ASN A 141 18.91 4.80 -8.52
CA ASN A 141 19.68 4.48 -7.31
C ASN A 141 18.90 4.79 -6.03
N ASN A 142 18.23 5.95 -5.98
CA ASN A 142 17.39 6.34 -4.85
C ASN A 142 16.31 5.30 -4.54
N MET A 143 15.65 4.75 -5.56
CA MET A 143 14.59 3.74 -5.37
C MET A 143 15.15 2.41 -4.84
N LEU A 144 16.31 1.95 -5.33
CA LEU A 144 16.96 0.77 -4.74
C LEU A 144 17.37 1.01 -3.27
N ASP A 145 17.91 2.18 -2.95
CA ASP A 145 18.30 2.52 -1.59
C ASP A 145 17.08 2.63 -0.65
N ASN A 146 15.92 3.08 -1.15
CA ASN A 146 14.66 3.08 -0.42
C ASN A 146 14.15 1.65 -0.13
N PHE A 147 14.18 0.74 -1.12
CA PHE A 147 13.81 -0.66 -0.89
C PHE A 147 14.75 -1.34 0.10
N ALA A 148 16.06 -1.12 -0.04
CA ALA A 148 17.05 -1.61 0.91
C ALA A 148 16.79 -1.07 2.33
N TYR A 149 16.41 0.21 2.45
CA TYR A 149 16.01 0.80 3.72
C TYR A 149 14.80 0.10 4.35
N LEU A 150 13.76 -0.19 3.57
CA LEU A 150 12.57 -0.88 4.05
C LEU A 150 12.87 -2.32 4.46
N ILE A 151 13.68 -3.04 3.68
CA ILE A 151 14.13 -4.38 4.06
C ILE A 151 14.85 -4.34 5.41
N ARG A 152 15.76 -3.39 5.62
CA ARG A 152 16.50 -3.27 6.90
C ARG A 152 15.62 -2.85 8.08
N THR A 153 14.55 -2.10 7.85
CA THR A 153 13.73 -1.51 8.93
C THR A 153 12.44 -2.28 9.23
N ILE A 154 11.87 -2.94 8.21
CA ILE A 154 10.61 -3.70 8.28
C ILE A 154 10.86 -5.22 8.16
N GLY A 155 11.94 -5.62 7.50
CA GLY A 155 12.29 -7.03 7.27
C GLY A 155 11.84 -7.59 5.92
N HIS A 156 11.13 -6.80 5.12
CA HIS A 156 10.74 -7.08 3.73
C HIS A 156 10.34 -5.76 3.04
N ILE A 157 10.04 -5.80 1.74
CA ILE A 157 9.43 -4.68 1.02
C ILE A 157 7.90 -4.85 1.10
N PRO A 158 7.16 -3.97 1.77
CA PRO A 158 5.70 -4.04 1.78
C PRO A 158 5.11 -3.78 0.39
N ASN A 159 3.86 -4.19 0.15
CA ASN A 159 3.12 -3.92 -1.10
C ASN A 159 3.30 -2.46 -1.59
N GLY A 160 3.15 -1.51 -0.68
CA GLY A 160 3.62 -0.12 -0.81
C GLY A 160 3.98 0.46 0.56
N ASN A 161 4.62 1.62 0.63
CA ASN A 161 5.04 2.20 1.92
C ASN A 161 3.92 2.85 2.74
N ARG A 162 2.96 2.04 3.15
CA ARG A 162 1.88 2.39 4.07
C ARG A 162 1.79 1.36 5.20
N TYR A 163 1.46 1.80 6.41
CA TYR A 163 1.34 0.91 7.57
C TYR A 163 0.24 -0.15 7.41
N TYR A 164 -0.81 0.11 6.62
CA TYR A 164 -1.83 -0.89 6.30
C TYR A 164 -1.35 -1.96 5.29
N TYR A 165 -0.14 -1.82 4.73
CA TYR A 165 0.49 -2.78 3.83
C TYR A 165 1.57 -3.65 4.48
N VAL A 166 2.02 -3.37 5.72
CA VAL A 166 3.17 -4.08 6.34
C VAL A 166 2.94 -5.57 6.61
N GLY A 167 1.70 -6.05 6.52
CA GLY A 167 1.39 -7.48 6.64
C GLY A 167 1.78 -8.29 5.40
N ARG A 168 2.00 -7.63 4.25
CA ARG A 168 2.22 -8.29 2.96
C ARG A 168 3.23 -7.57 2.09
N SER A 169 3.89 -8.35 1.24
CA SER A 169 4.79 -7.89 0.20
C SER A 169 4.05 -7.63 -1.12
N GLN A 170 4.75 -7.80 -2.22
CA GLN A 170 4.26 -7.97 -3.59
C GLN A 170 5.21 -8.94 -4.31
N GLN A 171 5.11 -9.11 -5.63
CA GLN A 171 6.01 -9.99 -6.39
C GLN A 171 7.47 -9.57 -6.12
N PRO A 172 8.38 -10.52 -5.77
CA PRO A 172 9.73 -10.18 -5.34
C PRO A 172 10.63 -9.81 -6.52
N TYR A 173 10.59 -8.55 -6.92
CA TYR A 173 11.36 -8.01 -8.04
C TYR A 173 12.69 -7.36 -7.64
N PHE A 174 13.02 -7.22 -6.35
CA PHE A 174 14.22 -6.50 -5.91
C PHE A 174 15.52 -7.14 -6.42
N SER A 175 15.61 -8.47 -6.48
CA SER A 175 16.72 -9.16 -7.14
C SER A 175 16.89 -8.72 -8.60
N LEU A 176 15.79 -8.70 -9.36
CA LEU A 176 15.77 -8.25 -10.75
C LEU A 176 16.10 -6.76 -10.89
N MET A 177 15.65 -5.91 -9.98
CA MET A 177 15.97 -4.48 -9.96
C MET A 177 17.46 -4.23 -9.69
N THR A 178 18.07 -4.99 -8.78
CA THR A 178 19.50 -4.85 -8.47
C THR A 178 20.37 -5.40 -9.60
N GLU A 179 19.96 -6.51 -10.23
CA GLU A 179 20.62 -7.06 -11.42
C GLU A 179 20.55 -6.08 -12.60
N LEU A 180 19.37 -5.48 -12.83
CA LEU A 180 19.13 -4.50 -13.89
C LEU A 180 20.12 -3.32 -13.85
N LEU A 181 20.58 -2.91 -12.66
CA LEU A 181 21.56 -1.84 -12.49
C LEU A 181 23.00 -2.33 -12.25
N GLY A 182 23.24 -3.65 -12.26
CA GLY A 182 24.54 -4.24 -11.95
C GLY A 182 24.98 -4.05 -10.49
N GLN A 183 24.03 -3.98 -9.56
CA GLN A 183 24.26 -3.67 -8.14
C GLN A 183 23.94 -4.82 -7.18
N THR A 184 23.71 -6.04 -7.67
CA THR A 184 23.40 -7.22 -6.84
C THR A 184 24.38 -7.39 -5.67
N GLU A 185 25.68 -7.18 -5.89
CA GLU A 185 26.69 -7.30 -4.83
C GLU A 185 26.53 -6.23 -3.73
N LYS A 186 26.15 -5.00 -4.11
CA LYS A 186 25.92 -3.90 -3.15
C LYS A 186 24.77 -4.22 -2.19
N TYR A 187 23.75 -4.94 -2.65
CA TYR A 187 22.53 -5.24 -1.91
C TYR A 187 22.43 -6.71 -1.46
N ARG A 188 23.55 -7.45 -1.45
CA ARG A 188 23.58 -8.89 -1.12
C ARG A 188 22.90 -9.18 0.23
N ASN A 189 23.14 -8.36 1.24
CA ASN A 189 22.56 -8.56 2.57
C ASN A 189 21.04 -8.38 2.55
N GLU A 190 20.54 -7.35 1.88
CA GLU A 190 19.11 -7.10 1.77
C GLU A 190 18.39 -8.17 0.94
N LEU A 191 19.03 -8.67 -0.12
CA LEU A 191 18.52 -9.81 -0.90
C LEU A 191 18.38 -11.08 -0.04
N GLU A 192 19.35 -11.36 0.83
CA GLU A 192 19.26 -12.48 1.77
C GLU A 192 18.13 -12.26 2.80
N ILE A 193 17.99 -11.04 3.35
CA ILE A 193 16.89 -10.73 4.28
C ILE A 193 15.52 -10.95 3.61
N GLU A 194 15.34 -10.47 2.38
CA GLU A 194 14.10 -10.66 1.64
C GLU A 194 13.85 -12.16 1.36
N TYR A 195 14.86 -12.90 0.92
CA TYR A 195 14.74 -14.34 0.72
C TYR A 195 14.32 -15.06 2.00
N GLN A 196 14.92 -14.72 3.14
CA GLN A 196 14.54 -15.27 4.44
C GLN A 196 13.11 -14.92 4.84
N PHE A 197 12.61 -13.73 4.47
CA PHE A 197 11.18 -13.41 4.63
C PHE A 197 10.31 -14.40 3.84
N TRP A 198 10.55 -14.60 2.54
CA TRP A 198 9.77 -15.56 1.74
C TRP A 198 9.85 -16.97 2.32
N MET A 199 11.05 -17.42 2.66
CA MET A 199 11.24 -18.77 3.16
C MET A 199 10.63 -19.01 4.55
N LYS A 200 10.55 -17.99 5.41
CA LYS A 200 9.99 -18.14 6.76
C LYS A 200 8.49 -17.83 6.82
N LYS A 201 8.01 -16.91 5.99
CA LYS A 201 6.67 -16.34 6.09
C LYS A 201 5.72 -16.76 4.98
N ARG A 202 6.24 -17.28 3.87
CA ARG A 202 5.47 -17.64 2.67
C ARG A 202 5.64 -19.09 2.25
N SER A 203 6.56 -19.84 2.85
CA SER A 203 6.77 -21.26 2.54
C SER A 203 5.61 -22.15 2.95
N ILE A 204 5.36 -23.15 2.13
CA ILE A 204 4.56 -24.35 2.41
C ILE A 204 5.38 -25.57 2.04
N THR A 205 5.16 -26.67 2.76
CA THR A 205 5.75 -27.98 2.44
C THR A 205 4.63 -28.87 1.93
N LEU A 206 4.81 -29.42 0.73
CA LEU A 206 3.89 -30.39 0.13
C LEU A 206 4.09 -31.78 0.74
N ASP A 207 3.16 -32.70 0.48
CA ASP A 207 3.19 -34.05 1.04
C ASP A 207 4.45 -34.86 0.67
N ASP A 208 5.09 -34.54 -0.46
CA ASP A 208 6.33 -35.16 -0.91
C ASP A 208 7.61 -34.51 -0.33
N GLY A 209 7.46 -33.50 0.52
CA GLY A 209 8.55 -32.74 1.11
C GLY A 209 9.05 -31.55 0.28
N THR A 210 8.49 -31.31 -0.91
CA THR A 210 8.82 -30.15 -1.74
C THR A 210 8.41 -28.86 -1.02
N ILE A 211 9.32 -27.89 -0.99
CA ILE A 211 9.07 -26.56 -0.42
C ILE A 211 8.79 -25.58 -1.54
N LEU A 212 7.63 -24.93 -1.49
CA LEU A 212 7.23 -23.85 -2.39
C LEU A 212 6.82 -22.62 -1.57
N ASN A 213 6.70 -21.47 -2.23
CA ASN A 213 6.11 -20.29 -1.62
C ASN A 213 4.70 -20.04 -2.15
N ARG A 214 3.85 -19.46 -1.30
CA ARG A 214 2.53 -18.93 -1.66
C ARG A 214 2.40 -17.49 -1.17
N TYR A 215 1.50 -16.72 -1.80
CA TYR A 215 1.13 -15.42 -1.27
C TYR A 215 0.31 -15.56 0.03
N TYR A 216 0.56 -14.68 0.98
CA TYR A 216 -0.08 -14.65 2.29
C TYR A 216 0.04 -13.25 2.91
N ASP A 217 -0.90 -12.85 3.75
CA ASP A 217 -0.80 -11.60 4.53
C ASP A 217 -0.80 -11.94 6.02
N ASP A 218 0.17 -11.41 6.77
CA ASP A 218 0.32 -11.63 8.21
C ASP A 218 -0.85 -10.98 9.01
N LEU A 219 -1.62 -10.08 8.39
CA LEU A 219 -2.82 -9.41 8.93
C LEU A 219 -4.12 -10.02 8.37
N SER A 220 -4.07 -11.28 7.93
CA SER A 220 -5.14 -11.99 7.20
C SER A 220 -6.45 -12.22 7.94
N SER A 221 -6.55 -11.92 9.24
CA SER A 221 -7.76 -12.12 10.05
C SER A 221 -8.77 -10.97 9.97
N LYS A 222 -8.48 -9.89 9.24
CA LYS A 222 -9.30 -8.67 9.17
C LYS A 222 -9.47 -8.21 7.72
N PRO A 223 -10.52 -7.44 7.37
CA PRO A 223 -10.62 -6.79 6.06
C PRO A 223 -9.45 -5.83 5.81
N ARG A 224 -9.09 -5.60 4.55
CA ARG A 224 -8.08 -4.61 4.15
C ARG A 224 -8.54 -3.20 4.50
N PRO A 225 -7.75 -2.36 5.21
CA PRO A 225 -8.17 -1.01 5.54
C PRO A 225 -8.55 -0.19 4.30
N GLU A 226 -7.74 -0.26 3.24
CA GLU A 226 -7.92 0.49 2.00
C GLU A 226 -9.08 0.01 1.11
N ALA A 227 -9.71 -1.12 1.47
CA ALA A 227 -10.87 -1.72 0.80
C ALA A 227 -11.84 -2.31 1.85
N PHE A 228 -11.99 -1.64 2.99
CA PHE A 228 -12.66 -2.21 4.17
C PHE A 228 -14.12 -2.56 3.89
N LEU A 229 -14.81 -1.65 3.23
CA LEU A 229 -16.22 -1.82 2.92
C LEU A 229 -16.41 -2.95 1.90
N GLU A 230 -15.60 -2.96 0.86
CA GLU A 230 -15.63 -3.98 -0.19
C GLU A 230 -15.36 -5.38 0.38
N ASP A 231 -14.31 -5.52 1.21
CA ASP A 231 -13.96 -6.79 1.84
C ASP A 231 -15.06 -7.26 2.80
N THR A 232 -15.66 -6.37 3.60
CA THR A 232 -16.74 -6.76 4.54
C THR A 232 -18.02 -7.14 3.80
N GLU A 233 -18.37 -6.45 2.71
CA GLU A 233 -19.51 -6.81 1.87
C GLU A 233 -19.35 -8.17 1.19
N ILE A 234 -18.14 -8.51 0.73
CA ILE A 234 -17.83 -9.84 0.20
C ILE A 234 -17.95 -10.88 1.31
N ALA A 235 -17.37 -10.62 2.48
CA ALA A 235 -17.42 -11.54 3.62
C ALA A 235 -18.85 -11.81 4.11
N HIS A 236 -19.78 -10.85 4.01
CA HIS A 236 -21.19 -11.05 4.34
C HIS A 236 -21.95 -11.94 3.33
N LYS A 237 -21.43 -12.10 2.11
CA LYS A 237 -22.05 -12.90 1.04
C LYS A 237 -21.56 -14.34 1.00
N THR A 238 -20.54 -14.70 1.77
CA THR A 238 -19.93 -16.03 1.78
C THR A 238 -19.86 -16.61 3.19
N ASN A 239 -19.87 -17.93 3.28
CA ASN A 239 -19.62 -18.65 4.53
C ASN A 239 -18.15 -19.09 4.66
N ASN A 240 -17.27 -18.71 3.73
CA ASN A 240 -15.86 -19.06 3.77
C ASN A 240 -15.16 -18.30 4.93
N PRO A 241 -14.73 -18.98 6.01
CA PRO A 241 -14.09 -18.31 7.15
C PRO A 241 -12.72 -17.72 6.82
N ASN A 242 -12.12 -18.11 5.69
CA ASN A 242 -10.80 -17.66 5.24
C ASN A 242 -10.90 -16.56 4.17
N ILE A 243 -12.07 -15.97 3.93
CA ILE A 243 -12.26 -14.99 2.84
C ILE A 243 -11.26 -13.83 2.91
N TYR A 244 -11.03 -13.23 4.08
CA TYR A 244 -10.04 -12.16 4.24
C TYR A 244 -8.60 -12.62 3.97
N VAL A 245 -8.28 -13.87 4.28
CA VAL A 245 -6.98 -14.47 3.96
C VAL A 245 -6.79 -14.48 2.44
N HIS A 246 -7.79 -14.93 1.70
CA HIS A 246 -7.74 -15.00 0.23
C HIS A 246 -7.70 -13.62 -0.42
N LEU A 247 -8.54 -12.68 0.03
CA LEU A 247 -8.58 -11.32 -0.51
C LEU A 247 -7.24 -10.60 -0.34
N ARG A 248 -6.62 -10.74 0.83
CA ARG A 248 -5.31 -10.13 1.12
C ARG A 248 -4.15 -10.84 0.41
N ALA A 249 -4.19 -12.17 0.29
CA ALA A 249 -3.20 -12.91 -0.48
C ALA A 249 -3.26 -12.54 -1.98
N ALA A 250 -4.46 -12.33 -2.53
CA ALA A 250 -4.62 -11.82 -3.89
C ALA A 250 -3.99 -10.43 -4.06
N ALA A 251 -4.11 -9.54 -3.06
CA ALA A 251 -3.43 -8.24 -3.09
C ALA A 251 -1.88 -8.36 -3.00
N GLU A 252 -1.34 -9.31 -2.22
CA GLU A 252 0.11 -9.62 -2.26
C GLU A 252 0.53 -10.19 -3.63
N SER A 253 -0.38 -10.91 -4.31
CA SER A 253 -0.15 -11.45 -5.65
C SER A 253 -0.08 -10.40 -6.77
N GLY A 254 -0.44 -9.14 -6.48
CA GLY A 254 -0.55 -8.06 -7.47
C GLY A 254 -1.69 -8.23 -8.48
N TRP A 255 -2.51 -9.28 -8.31
CA TRP A 255 -3.61 -9.68 -9.19
C TRP A 255 -4.92 -9.70 -8.39
N ASP A 256 -5.23 -8.60 -7.71
CA ASP A 256 -6.47 -8.33 -6.98
C ASP A 256 -7.49 -7.59 -7.87
N PHE A 257 -8.47 -8.26 -8.49
CA PHE A 257 -8.79 -9.69 -8.43
C PHE A 257 -8.74 -10.36 -9.81
N SER A 258 -8.78 -11.70 -9.80
CA SER A 258 -8.68 -12.53 -11.01
C SER A 258 -9.39 -13.85 -10.80
N SER A 259 -10.07 -14.35 -11.84
CA SER A 259 -10.67 -15.70 -11.86
C SER A 259 -9.66 -16.80 -11.58
N ARG A 260 -8.35 -16.54 -11.76
CA ARG A 260 -7.25 -17.43 -11.35
C ARG A 260 -7.35 -17.91 -9.90
N TRP A 261 -7.93 -17.10 -9.02
CA TRP A 261 -8.00 -17.37 -7.57
C TRP A 261 -9.37 -17.89 -7.12
N MET A 262 -10.31 -18.07 -8.04
CA MET A 262 -11.73 -18.31 -7.75
C MET A 262 -12.13 -19.70 -8.21
N GLU A 263 -13.03 -20.34 -7.46
CA GLU A 263 -13.60 -21.63 -7.86
C GLU A 263 -14.59 -21.45 -9.03
N ASP A 264 -15.38 -20.38 -8.97
CA ASP A 264 -16.32 -19.95 -10.01
C ASP A 264 -15.89 -18.59 -10.57
N GLU A 265 -15.59 -18.53 -11.86
CA GLU A 265 -15.17 -17.29 -12.53
C GLU A 265 -16.28 -16.23 -12.63
N SER A 266 -17.54 -16.64 -12.45
CA SER A 266 -18.69 -15.72 -12.44
C SER A 266 -18.81 -14.91 -11.14
N GLU A 267 -18.02 -15.23 -10.12
CA GLU A 267 -17.96 -14.50 -8.86
C GLU A 267 -17.05 -13.26 -8.91
N LEU A 268 -16.36 -13.01 -10.03
CA LEU A 268 -15.43 -11.88 -10.23
C LEU A 268 -16.11 -10.50 -10.23
#